data_AF-A0A1B6KEK6-F1
#
_entry.id   AF-A0A1B6KEK6-F1
#
_cell.length_a   1.000
_cell.length_b   1.000
_cell.length_c   1.000
_cell.angle_alpha   90.00
_cell.angle_beta   90.00
_cell.angle_gamma   90.00
#
_symmetry.space_group_name_H-M   'P 1'
#
loop_
_entity.id
_entity.type
_entity.pdbx_description
1 polymer ?
#
loop_
_entity_poly.entity_id
_entity_poly.type
_entity_poly.pdbx_seq_one_letter_code
_entity_poly.pdbx_strand_id
1 'polypeptide(L)'
;YNMTLKSTELNKLHKFKQKVRLIDSDIYFLKKCKRNKVFPKFIKINIPIKNRTTNKVLHDAKMNWLNLEIKNLYSKQAFLEIEAMNQHLFITKDLLPVYCDIFEEKYQQILKSIEFKFINKTKKLENKFINLINYTKQTNHDNNEKNIFPDQCLVHNLSSETFSESEMDLLNKGLSFNFRNTRDIESLVIDIETNIQYLNSNIKTLIRSDVYSAITNINGNNTKKDFSHEDQKIKTALH
;
A
#
# COMPACT_ATOMS: atom_id res chain seq x y z
N TYR A 1 -14.21 50.87 42.79
CA TYR A 1 -13.51 49.78 42.08
C TYR A 1 -14.11 49.65 40.70
N ASN A 2 -13.45 50.20 39.68
CA ASN A 2 -13.88 50.08 38.29
C ASN A 2 -13.60 48.66 37.80
N MET A 3 -14.56 47.77 38.05
CA MET A 3 -14.59 46.39 37.56
C MET A 3 -15.02 46.37 36.09
N THR A 4 -14.34 47.14 35.23
CA THR A 4 -14.25 46.75 33.83
C THR A 4 -13.41 45.48 33.84
N LEU A 5 -14.07 44.32 33.86
CA LEU A 5 -13.46 43.01 33.65
C LEU A 5 -12.38 43.20 32.59
N LYS A 6 -11.10 43.22 33.00
CA LYS A 6 -10.03 43.78 32.15
C LYS A 6 -10.06 42.98 30.86
N SER A 7 -10.53 43.60 29.77
CA SER A 7 -10.77 42.93 28.49
C SER A 7 -9.56 42.11 28.05
N THR A 8 -8.36 42.56 28.44
CA THR A 8 -7.08 41.87 28.29
C THR A 8 -7.04 40.46 28.88
N GLU A 9 -7.53 40.24 30.09
CA GLU A 9 -7.47 38.95 30.79
C GLU A 9 -8.45 37.93 30.19
N LEU A 10 -9.66 38.39 29.89
CA LEU A 10 -10.65 37.55 29.20
C LEU A 10 -10.16 37.17 27.78
N ASN A 11 -9.50 38.11 27.09
CA ASN A 11 -8.88 37.84 25.79
C ASN A 11 -7.72 36.83 25.88
N LYS A 12 -6.94 36.83 26.97
CA LYS A 12 -5.91 35.80 27.21
C LYS A 12 -6.55 34.42 27.39
N LEU A 13 -7.58 34.32 28.23
CA LEU A 13 -8.34 33.08 28.44
C LEU A 13 -8.89 32.55 27.12
N HIS A 14 -9.53 33.43 26.32
CA HIS A 14 -10.02 33.10 24.98
C HIS A 14 -8.89 32.55 24.09
N LYS A 15 -7.72 33.21 24.04
CA LYS A 15 -6.58 32.75 23.24
C LYS A 15 -6.09 31.37 23.67
N PHE A 16 -6.02 31.09 24.97
CA PHE A 16 -5.59 29.78 25.47
C PHE A 16 -6.60 28.68 25.10
N LYS A 17 -7.89 28.88 25.42
CA LYS A 17 -8.96 27.93 25.07
C LYS A 17 -9.06 27.71 23.55
N GLN A 18 -8.90 28.77 22.76
CA GLN A 18 -8.85 28.66 21.30
C GLN A 18 -7.68 27.78 20.87
N LYS A 19 -6.46 28.03 21.37
CA LYS A 19 -5.28 27.23 21.01
C LYS A 19 -5.45 25.75 21.37
N VAL A 20 -6.00 25.44 22.55
CA VAL A 20 -6.30 24.07 22.97
C VAL A 20 -7.20 23.37 21.95
N ARG A 21 -8.34 23.98 21.60
CA ARG A 21 -9.26 23.41 20.59
C ARG A 21 -8.62 23.24 19.23
N LEU A 22 -7.77 24.18 18.79
CA LEU A 22 -7.07 24.04 17.52
C LEU A 22 -6.06 22.88 17.55
N ILE A 23 -5.42 22.62 18.69
CA ILE A 23 -4.53 21.47 18.87
C ILE A 23 -5.32 20.16 18.84
N ASP A 24 -6.52 20.10 19.42
CA ASP A 24 -7.40 18.92 19.33
C ASP A 24 -7.64 18.51 17.86
N SER A 25 -7.93 19.48 16.99
CA SER A 25 -8.11 19.23 15.56
C SER A 25 -6.85 18.65 14.90
N ASP A 26 -5.67 19.18 15.26
CA ASP A 26 -4.39 18.71 14.71
C ASP A 26 -4.08 17.29 15.19
N ILE A 27 -4.29 17.00 16.48
CA ILE A 27 -4.13 15.66 17.05
C ILE A 27 -5.07 14.68 16.36
N TYR A 28 -6.35 15.04 16.18
CA TYR A 28 -7.32 14.22 15.48
C TYR A 28 -6.87 13.89 14.05
N PHE A 29 -6.42 14.91 13.31
CA PHE A 29 -5.88 14.75 11.97
C PHE A 29 -4.67 13.80 11.95
N LEU A 30 -3.67 14.00 12.82
CA LEU A 30 -2.48 13.14 12.88
C LEU A 30 -2.81 11.70 13.30
N LYS A 31 -3.77 11.50 14.21
CA LYS A 31 -4.28 10.17 14.54
C LYS A 31 -4.95 9.50 13.35
N LYS A 32 -5.72 10.25 12.55
CA LYS A 32 -6.34 9.75 11.31
C LYS A 32 -5.27 9.37 10.28
N CYS A 33 -4.24 10.18 10.11
CA CYS A 33 -3.05 9.86 9.30
C CYS A 33 -2.36 8.57 9.77
N LYS A 34 -2.12 8.43 11.08
CA LYS A 34 -1.51 7.24 11.69
C LYS A 34 -2.31 5.96 11.39
N ARG A 35 -3.63 5.99 11.62
CA ARG A 35 -4.52 4.85 11.36
C ARG A 35 -4.48 4.38 9.91
N ASN A 36 -4.39 5.33 8.98
CA ASN A 36 -4.37 5.04 7.54
C ASN A 36 -2.96 4.86 6.97
N LYS A 37 -1.90 4.92 7.81
CA LYS A 37 -0.49 4.86 7.39
C LYS A 37 -0.12 5.88 6.31
N VAL A 38 -0.74 7.06 6.36
CA VAL A 38 -0.47 8.19 5.45
C VAL A 38 0.36 9.24 6.19
N PHE A 39 1.37 9.79 5.53
CA PHE A 39 2.27 10.77 6.14
C PHE A 39 1.99 12.19 5.61
N PRO A 40 1.80 13.18 6.51
CA PRO A 40 1.68 14.58 6.11
C PRO A 40 2.92 15.12 5.38
N LYS A 41 2.73 16.12 4.52
CA LYS A 41 3.80 16.73 3.70
C LYS A 41 4.97 17.35 4.50
N PHE A 42 4.76 17.65 5.79
CA PHE A 42 5.81 18.21 6.64
C PHE A 42 6.81 17.15 7.13
N ILE A 43 6.44 15.85 7.13
CA ILE A 43 7.36 14.76 7.49
C ILE A 43 8.22 14.44 6.27
N LYS A 44 9.27 15.23 6.07
CA LYS A 44 10.22 15.08 4.97
C LYS A 44 11.44 14.28 5.44
N ILE A 45 11.34 12.96 5.36
CA ILE A 45 12.49 12.07 5.52
C ILE A 45 12.84 11.57 4.11
N ASN A 46 13.94 12.09 3.57
CA ASN A 46 14.42 11.74 2.24
C ASN A 46 15.71 10.92 2.41
N ILE A 47 15.61 9.61 2.20
CA ILE A 47 16.75 8.69 2.20
C ILE A 47 16.70 7.97 0.86
N PRO A 48 17.83 7.84 0.13
CA PRO A 48 17.85 7.09 -1.13
C PRO A 48 17.46 5.63 -0.86
N ILE A 49 16.37 5.19 -1.49
CA ILE A 49 15.85 3.84 -1.32
C ILE A 49 16.62 2.92 -2.26
N LYS A 50 17.59 2.17 -1.71
CA LYS A 50 18.34 1.16 -2.47
C LYS A 50 17.76 -0.25 -2.28
N ASN A 51 17.30 -0.56 -1.07
CA ASN A 51 16.85 -1.90 -0.68
C ASN A 51 15.48 -1.88 0.00
N ARG A 52 14.78 -3.03 0.01
CA ARG A 52 13.51 -3.23 0.74
C ARG A 52 13.64 -2.90 2.23
N THR A 53 14.77 -3.26 2.84
CA THR A 53 15.10 -2.95 4.23
C THR A 53 15.13 -1.44 4.47
N THR A 54 15.73 -0.67 3.54
CA THR A 54 15.79 0.80 3.63
C THR A 54 14.39 1.42 3.58
N ASN A 55 13.48 0.87 2.76
CA ASN A 55 12.09 1.34 2.71
C ASN A 55 11.35 1.06 4.03
N LYS A 56 11.55 -0.13 4.63
CA LYS A 56 10.98 -0.47 5.94
C LYS A 56 11.47 0.48 7.03
N VAL A 57 12.79 0.70 7.11
CA VAL A 57 13.39 1.64 8.06
C VAL A 57 12.87 3.05 7.85
N LEU A 58 12.72 3.49 6.60
CA LEU A 58 12.17 4.81 6.27
C LEU A 58 10.72 4.95 6.74
N HIS A 59 9.89 3.94 6.50
CA HIS A 59 8.50 3.91 6.96
C HIS A 59 8.42 3.95 8.50
N ASP A 60 9.22 3.14 9.18
CA ASP A 60 9.26 3.08 10.64
C ASP A 60 9.74 4.42 11.25
N ALA A 61 10.74 5.06 10.64
CA ALA A 61 11.20 6.39 11.02
C ALA A 61 10.09 7.44 10.86
N LYS A 62 9.36 7.45 9.74
CA LYS A 62 8.22 8.36 9.52
C LYS A 62 7.11 8.13 10.54
N MET A 63 6.82 6.87 10.86
CA MET A 63 5.82 6.51 11.87
C MET A 63 6.24 6.94 13.27
N ASN A 64 7.52 6.76 13.62
CA ASN A 64 8.05 7.21 14.90
C ASN A 64 7.99 8.73 15.03
N TRP A 65 8.36 9.47 13.97
CA TRP A 65 8.21 10.93 13.92
C TRP A 65 6.76 11.35 14.17
N LEU A 66 5.80 10.70 13.50
CA LEU A 66 4.37 10.98 13.67
C LEU A 66 3.91 10.75 15.11
N ASN A 67 4.37 9.67 15.76
CA ASN A 67 4.06 9.40 17.16
C ASN A 67 4.63 10.48 18.10
N LEU A 68 5.86 10.92 17.84
CA LEU A 68 6.54 11.93 18.63
C LEU A 68 5.84 13.29 18.50
N GLU A 69 5.40 13.63 17.29
CA GLU A 69 4.62 14.85 17.04
C GLU A 69 3.27 14.82 17.79
N ILE A 70 2.54 13.70 17.74
CA ILE A 70 1.29 13.54 18.51
C ILE A 70 1.55 13.70 20.02
N LYS A 71 2.61 13.09 20.55
CA LYS A 71 3.00 13.23 21.96
C LYS A 71 3.32 14.68 22.32
N ASN A 72 4.06 15.38 21.46
CA ASN A 72 4.41 16.79 21.64
C ASN A 72 3.14 17.67 21.67
N LEU A 73 2.19 17.44 20.76
CA LEU A 73 0.92 18.15 20.76
C LEU A 73 0.12 17.91 22.05
N TYR A 74 0.08 16.68 22.57
CA TYR A 74 -0.55 16.39 23.86
C TYR A 74 0.11 17.11 25.03
N SER A 75 1.45 17.13 25.08
CA SER A 75 2.18 17.87 26.10
C SER A 75 1.86 19.37 26.03
N LYS A 76 1.81 19.92 24.81
CA LYS A 76 1.48 21.33 24.57
C LYS A 76 0.04 21.65 24.94
N GLN A 77 -0.90 20.75 24.64
CA GLN A 77 -2.29 20.87 25.05
C GLN A 77 -2.42 20.93 26.57
N ALA A 78 -1.82 19.96 27.28
CA ALA A 78 -1.88 19.91 28.74
C ALA A 78 -1.32 21.20 29.38
N PHE A 79 -0.19 21.69 28.88
CA PHE A 79 0.37 22.97 29.32
C PHE A 79 -0.62 24.14 29.12
N LEU A 80 -1.23 24.26 27.93
CA LEU A 80 -2.18 25.33 27.64
C LEU A 80 -3.49 25.21 28.42
N GLU A 81 -3.92 24.00 28.76
CA GLU A 81 -5.09 23.75 29.60
C GLU A 81 -4.85 24.21 31.04
N ILE A 82 -3.66 23.96 31.60
CA ILE A 82 -3.24 24.48 32.90
C ILE A 82 -3.22 26.01 32.88
N GLU A 83 -2.60 26.62 31.88
CA GLU A 83 -2.58 28.09 31.73
C GLU A 83 -4.00 28.68 31.60
N ALA A 84 -4.88 28.03 30.83
CA ALA A 84 -6.27 28.46 30.71
C ALA A 84 -7.02 28.36 32.05
N MET A 85 -6.78 27.29 32.82
CA MET A 85 -7.41 27.11 34.13
C MET A 85 -6.92 28.14 35.14
N ASN A 86 -5.60 28.38 35.20
CA ASN A 86 -5.01 29.39 36.07
C ASN A 86 -5.56 30.79 35.75
N GLN A 87 -5.67 31.12 34.46
CA GLN A 87 -6.24 32.39 34.02
C GLN A 87 -7.74 32.51 34.37
N HIS A 88 -8.50 31.41 34.26
CA HIS A 88 -9.90 31.38 34.66
C HIS A 88 -10.05 31.64 36.17
N LEU A 89 -9.29 30.93 37.00
CA LEU A 89 -9.27 31.12 38.45
C LEU A 89 -8.84 32.54 38.83
N PHE A 90 -7.86 33.12 38.13
CA PHE A 90 -7.43 34.49 38.35
C PHE A 90 -8.56 35.51 38.09
N ILE A 91 -9.39 35.27 37.08
CA ILE A 91 -10.53 36.15 36.77
C ILE A 91 -11.66 35.94 37.77
N THR A 92 -11.95 34.71 38.19
CA THR A 92 -13.10 34.40 39.04
C THR A 92 -12.85 34.62 40.52
N LYS A 93 -11.59 34.61 40.99
CA LYS A 93 -11.22 34.82 42.40
C LYS A 93 -11.80 36.09 43.00
N ASP A 94 -11.76 37.19 42.24
CA ASP A 94 -12.18 38.51 42.71
C ASP A 94 -13.56 38.92 42.16
N LEU A 95 -14.33 37.97 41.58
CA LEU A 95 -15.60 38.26 40.93
C LEU A 95 -16.73 38.31 41.96
N LEU A 96 -17.45 39.44 42.02
CA LEU A 96 -18.64 39.57 42.86
C LEU A 96 -19.79 38.71 42.30
N PRO A 97 -20.66 38.13 43.14
CA PRO A 97 -21.77 37.29 42.70
C PRO A 97 -22.66 37.92 41.62
N VAL A 98 -22.90 39.23 41.71
CA VAL A 98 -23.73 39.99 40.75
C VAL A 98 -23.13 40.02 39.34
N TYR A 99 -21.81 39.82 39.19
CA TYR A 99 -21.14 39.80 37.89
C TYR A 99 -20.90 38.39 37.34
N CYS A 100 -21.25 37.34 38.08
CA CYS A 100 -21.09 35.95 37.63
C CYS A 100 -21.90 35.68 36.36
N ASP A 101 -23.16 36.12 36.32
CA ASP A 101 -24.04 35.89 35.16
C ASP A 101 -23.51 36.58 33.89
N ILE A 102 -23.03 37.82 34.04
CA ILE A 102 -22.44 38.59 32.92
C ILE A 102 -21.14 37.93 32.43
N PHE A 103 -20.33 37.41 33.36
CA PHE A 103 -19.11 36.68 33.01
C PHE A 103 -19.44 35.38 32.26
N GLU A 104 -20.41 34.61 32.75
CA GLU A 104 -20.84 33.36 32.12
C GLU A 104 -21.38 33.60 30.71
N GLU A 105 -22.21 34.62 30.51
CA GLU A 105 -22.72 34.98 29.18
C GLU A 105 -21.56 35.29 28.20
N LYS A 106 -20.60 36.12 28.61
CA LYS A 106 -19.42 36.45 27.80
C LYS A 106 -18.55 35.23 27.54
N TYR A 107 -18.42 34.35 28.53
CA TYR A 107 -17.67 33.11 28.39
C TYR A 107 -18.33 32.16 27.39
N GLN A 108 -19.65 32.04 27.40
CA GLN A 108 -20.40 31.26 26.41
C GLN A 108 -20.26 31.82 24.99
N GLN A 109 -20.28 33.15 24.83
CA GLN A 109 -20.02 33.79 23.52
C GLN A 109 -18.61 33.45 23.00
N ILE A 110 -17.61 33.45 23.89
CA ILE A 110 -16.24 33.03 23.56
C ILE A 110 -16.22 31.57 23.10
N LEU A 111 -16.88 30.66 23.81
CA LEU A 111 -16.94 29.24 23.43
C LEU A 111 -17.54 29.04 22.04
N LYS A 112 -18.66 29.71 21.73
CA LYS A 112 -19.28 29.69 20.39
C LYS A 112 -18.32 30.17 19.30
N SER A 113 -17.58 31.25 19.56
CA SER A 113 -16.60 31.78 18.59
C SER A 113 -15.44 30.81 18.32
N ILE A 114 -14.99 30.09 19.37
CA ILE A 114 -13.94 29.07 19.25
C ILE A 114 -14.47 27.88 18.44
N GLU A 115 -15.70 27.45 18.70
CA GLU A 115 -16.35 26.34 18.00
C GLU A 115 -16.44 26.58 16.50
N PHE A 116 -16.83 27.78 16.07
CA PHE A 116 -16.85 28.14 14.65
C PHE A 116 -15.46 28.00 13.99
N LYS A 117 -14.40 28.48 14.65
CA LYS A 117 -13.02 28.35 14.15
C LYS A 117 -12.57 26.89 14.13
N PHE A 118 -12.95 26.11 15.14
CA PHE A 118 -12.66 24.68 15.23
C PHE A 118 -13.29 23.93 14.04
N ILE A 119 -14.59 24.10 13.79
CA ILE A 119 -15.30 23.46 12.67
C ILE A 119 -14.61 23.77 11.34
N ASN A 120 -14.27 25.04 11.11
CA ASN A 120 -13.61 25.47 9.87
C ASN A 120 -12.22 24.85 9.71
N LYS A 121 -11.44 24.75 10.80
CA LYS A 121 -10.13 24.09 10.76
C LYS A 121 -10.27 22.59 10.49
N THR A 122 -11.22 21.92 11.15
CA THR A 122 -11.49 20.49 10.95
C THR A 122 -11.85 20.21 9.50
N LYS A 123 -12.74 20.99 8.88
CA LYS A 123 -13.06 20.88 7.44
C LYS A 123 -11.83 21.04 6.55
N LYS A 124 -10.96 22.02 6.84
CA LYS A 124 -9.71 22.20 6.07
C LYS A 124 -8.76 21.01 6.22
N LEU A 125 -8.65 20.43 7.41
CA LEU A 125 -7.82 19.25 7.67
C LEU A 125 -8.40 17.99 7.02
N GLU A 126 -9.73 17.84 7.01
CA GLU A 126 -10.45 16.79 6.29
C GLU A 126 -10.12 16.81 4.80
N ASN A 127 -10.22 17.99 4.17
CA ASN A 127 -9.88 18.17 2.76
C ASN A 127 -8.40 17.86 2.50
N LYS A 128 -7.49 18.30 3.39
CA LYS A 128 -6.07 17.94 3.30
C LYS A 128 -5.85 16.43 3.41
N PHE A 129 -6.59 15.75 4.27
CA PHE A 129 -6.50 14.30 4.45
C PHE A 129 -6.97 13.55 3.20
N ILE A 130 -8.11 13.94 2.63
CA ILE A 130 -8.64 13.37 1.38
C ILE A 130 -7.62 13.55 0.26
N ASN A 131 -7.05 14.75 0.11
CA ASN A 131 -6.03 15.03 -0.90
C ASN A 131 -4.77 14.18 -0.71
N LEU A 132 -4.36 13.92 0.55
CA LEU A 132 -3.22 13.05 0.84
C LEU A 132 -3.51 11.60 0.42
N ILE A 133 -4.70 11.07 0.72
CA ILE A 133 -5.08 9.72 0.28
C ILE A 133 -5.08 9.62 -1.23
N ASN A 134 -5.73 10.55 -1.92
CA ASN A 134 -5.85 10.54 -3.38
C ASN A 134 -4.48 10.58 -4.05
N TYR A 135 -3.57 11.40 -3.55
CA TYR A 135 -2.19 11.44 -4.03
C TYR A 135 -1.45 10.11 -3.82
N THR A 136 -1.63 9.49 -2.64
CA THR A 136 -0.98 8.20 -2.34
C THR A 136 -1.52 7.07 -3.25
N LYS A 137 -2.82 7.10 -3.58
CA LYS A 137 -3.44 6.18 -4.53
C LYS A 137 -2.90 6.39 -5.95
N GLN A 138 -2.78 7.65 -6.39
CA GLN A 138 -2.23 8.00 -7.70
C GLN A 138 -0.75 7.58 -7.85
N THR A 139 0.10 7.76 -6.83
CA THR A 139 1.50 7.32 -6.91
C THR A 139 1.67 5.80 -6.95
N ASN A 140 0.70 5.05 -6.39
CA ASN A 140 0.69 3.59 -6.48
C ASN A 140 0.14 3.11 -7.83
N HIS A 141 -0.82 3.84 -8.41
CA HIS A 141 -1.27 3.59 -9.79
C HIS A 141 -0.20 3.98 -10.81
N ASP A 142 0.47 5.12 -10.69
CA ASP A 142 1.47 5.55 -11.68
C ASP A 142 2.77 4.71 -11.67
N ASN A 143 3.17 4.13 -10.54
CA ASN A 143 4.37 3.27 -10.49
C ASN A 143 4.10 1.80 -10.84
N ASN A 144 2.84 1.37 -10.84
CA ASN A 144 2.46 0.09 -11.40
C ASN A 144 1.95 0.25 -12.85
N GLU A 145 1.18 1.25 -13.21
CA GLU A 145 0.58 1.42 -14.55
C GLU A 145 1.41 2.19 -15.58
N LYS A 146 2.51 2.89 -15.20
CA LYS A 146 3.43 3.46 -16.22
C LYS A 146 4.56 2.52 -16.64
N ASN A 147 4.66 1.34 -16.02
CA ASN A 147 5.51 0.22 -16.47
C ASN A 147 4.77 -1.13 -16.55
N ILE A 148 3.48 -1.19 -16.24
CA ILE A 148 2.61 -2.19 -16.83
C ILE A 148 2.33 -1.63 -18.22
N PHE A 149 3.10 -2.10 -19.22
CA PHE A 149 2.57 -2.21 -20.56
C PHE A 149 1.12 -2.68 -20.42
N PRO A 150 0.13 -2.01 -21.04
CA PRO A 150 -1.22 -2.52 -20.97
C PRO A 150 -1.15 -4.00 -21.36
N ASP A 151 -1.69 -4.86 -20.52
CA ASP A 151 -1.96 -6.28 -20.78
C ASP A 151 -3.05 -6.38 -21.89
N GLN A 152 -2.85 -5.64 -22.97
CA GLN A 152 -3.58 -5.67 -24.21
C GLN A 152 -2.58 -6.16 -25.24
N CYS A 153 -2.43 -7.48 -25.26
CA CYS A 153 -1.87 -8.26 -26.35
C CYS A 153 -0.49 -7.79 -26.84
N LEU A 154 0.58 -8.30 -26.21
CA LEU A 154 1.94 -8.28 -26.76
C LEU A 154 2.02 -8.84 -28.21
N VAL A 155 1.02 -9.61 -28.61
CA VAL A 155 0.86 -10.17 -29.95
C VAL A 155 -0.51 -9.76 -30.48
N HIS A 156 -0.54 -8.85 -31.45
CA HIS A 156 -1.74 -8.59 -32.24
C HIS A 156 -1.77 -9.56 -33.41
N ASN A 157 -2.88 -10.31 -33.55
CA ASN A 157 -3.09 -11.08 -34.75
C ASN A 157 -3.31 -10.13 -35.93
N LEU A 158 -2.36 -10.08 -36.86
CA LEU A 158 -2.46 -9.28 -38.08
C LEU A 158 -3.20 -10.03 -39.19
N SER A 159 -3.56 -11.30 -38.99
CA SER A 159 -4.38 -12.06 -39.93
C SER A 159 -5.87 -11.84 -39.67
N SER A 160 -6.69 -12.09 -40.69
CA SER A 160 -8.14 -12.09 -40.62
C SER A 160 -8.74 -13.37 -40.02
N GLU A 161 -7.89 -14.32 -39.62
CA GLU A 161 -8.29 -15.58 -38.98
C GLU A 161 -8.62 -15.33 -37.51
N THR A 162 -9.74 -15.88 -37.04
CA THR A 162 -10.11 -15.81 -35.63
C THR A 162 -9.64 -17.08 -34.92
N PHE A 163 -8.69 -16.94 -34.00
CA PHE A 163 -8.26 -18.05 -33.15
C PHE A 163 -9.36 -18.44 -32.17
N SER A 164 -9.50 -19.74 -31.94
CA SER A 164 -10.29 -20.29 -30.85
C SER A 164 -9.70 -19.92 -29.48
N GLU A 165 -10.53 -19.96 -28.45
CA GLU A 165 -10.10 -19.63 -27.06
C GLU A 165 -8.94 -20.51 -26.60
N SER A 166 -8.93 -21.79 -26.99
CA SER A 166 -7.83 -22.73 -26.72
C SER A 166 -6.52 -22.37 -27.42
N GLU A 167 -6.58 -21.83 -28.65
CA GLU A 167 -5.38 -21.41 -29.39
C GLU A 167 -4.82 -20.10 -28.83
N MET A 168 -5.70 -19.20 -28.42
CA MET A 168 -5.31 -17.95 -27.76
C MET A 168 -4.65 -18.23 -26.41
N ASP A 169 -5.16 -19.19 -25.63
CA ASP A 169 -4.53 -19.65 -24.40
C ASP A 169 -3.15 -20.28 -24.63
N LEU A 170 -2.98 -21.04 -25.72
CA LEU A 170 -1.68 -21.60 -26.10
C LEU A 170 -0.67 -20.50 -26.44
N LEU A 171 -1.09 -19.50 -27.24
CA LEU A 171 -0.27 -18.34 -27.61
C LEU A 171 0.14 -17.52 -26.38
N ASN A 172 -0.79 -17.29 -25.45
CA ASN A 172 -0.55 -16.53 -24.22
C ASN A 172 0.41 -17.21 -23.25
N LYS A 173 0.56 -18.54 -23.31
CA LYS A 173 1.57 -19.28 -22.52
C LYS A 173 3.01 -19.02 -23.02
N GLY A 174 3.18 -18.41 -24.21
CA GLY A 174 4.44 -17.89 -24.76
C GLY A 174 5.50 -18.95 -25.09
N LEU A 175 6.71 -18.50 -25.46
CA LEU A 175 7.88 -19.36 -25.78
C LEU A 175 8.35 -20.28 -24.61
N SER A 176 7.79 -20.09 -23.41
CA SER A 176 8.03 -20.98 -22.26
C SER A 176 7.19 -22.25 -22.33
N PHE A 177 6.15 -22.28 -23.15
CA PHE A 177 5.40 -23.48 -23.49
C PHE A 177 6.13 -24.26 -24.56
N ASN A 178 7.24 -24.87 -24.17
CA ASN A 178 7.91 -25.82 -25.02
C ASN A 178 6.97 -27.04 -25.06
N PHE A 179 6.34 -27.33 -26.21
CA PHE A 179 5.86 -28.67 -26.47
C PHE A 179 7.07 -29.55 -26.23
N ARG A 180 7.14 -30.21 -25.06
CA ARG A 180 7.99 -31.37 -24.92
C ARG A 180 7.41 -32.30 -25.95
N ASN A 181 8.08 -32.34 -27.09
CA ASN A 181 7.82 -33.29 -28.13
C ASN A 181 8.06 -34.61 -27.42
N THR A 182 6.99 -35.21 -26.89
CA THR A 182 6.93 -36.64 -26.64
C THR A 182 6.97 -37.22 -28.03
N ARG A 183 8.13 -37.10 -28.71
CA ARG A 183 8.48 -38.07 -29.74
C ARG A 183 8.30 -39.38 -29.03
N ASP A 184 7.34 -40.13 -29.54
CA ASP A 184 6.98 -41.41 -28.98
C ASP A 184 8.29 -42.14 -28.77
N ILE A 185 8.64 -42.44 -27.51
CA ILE A 185 9.91 -43.10 -27.21
C ILE A 185 9.99 -44.39 -28.02
N GLU A 186 8.82 -44.98 -28.31
CA GLU A 186 8.61 -46.08 -29.24
C GLU A 186 9.09 -45.80 -30.67
N SER A 187 8.76 -44.66 -31.28
CA SER A 187 9.23 -44.34 -32.64
C SER A 187 10.74 -44.14 -32.70
N LEU A 188 11.32 -43.53 -31.66
CA LEU A 188 12.75 -43.32 -31.56
C LEU A 188 13.52 -44.64 -31.36
N VAL A 189 12.95 -45.59 -30.60
CA VAL A 189 13.51 -46.95 -30.47
C VAL A 189 13.45 -47.71 -31.80
N ILE A 190 12.35 -47.57 -32.56
CA ILE A 190 12.20 -48.19 -33.87
C ILE A 190 13.21 -47.61 -34.88
N ASP A 191 13.40 -46.29 -34.90
CA ASP A 191 14.41 -45.62 -35.75
C ASP A 191 15.84 -46.05 -35.40
N ILE A 192 16.15 -46.20 -34.11
CA ILE A 192 17.47 -46.69 -33.69
C ILE A 192 17.65 -48.15 -34.13
N GLU A 193 16.65 -49.00 -33.90
CA GLU A 193 16.75 -50.44 -34.21
C GLU A 193 16.90 -50.69 -35.71
N THR A 194 16.21 -49.91 -36.54
CA THR A 194 16.35 -49.96 -38.01
C THR A 194 17.75 -49.49 -38.46
N ASN A 195 18.31 -48.44 -37.85
CA ASN A 195 19.64 -47.94 -38.21
C ASN A 195 20.80 -48.83 -37.72
N ILE A 196 20.62 -49.56 -36.61
CA ILE A 196 21.66 -50.48 -36.10
C ILE A 196 21.55 -51.89 -36.71
N GLN A 197 20.56 -52.17 -37.56
CA GLN A 197 20.28 -53.51 -38.09
C GLN A 197 21.50 -54.15 -38.80
N TYR A 198 22.36 -53.36 -39.43
CA TYR A 198 23.51 -53.84 -40.19
C TYR A 198 24.85 -53.80 -39.41
N LEU A 199 24.83 -53.39 -38.13
CA LEU A 199 26.04 -53.33 -37.29
C LEU A 199 26.39 -54.71 -36.69
N ASN A 200 27.62 -54.85 -36.20
CA ASN A 200 28.06 -56.04 -35.46
C ASN A 200 27.27 -56.17 -34.14
N SER A 201 26.91 -57.40 -33.75
CA SER A 201 26.09 -57.71 -32.57
C SER A 201 26.62 -57.08 -31.28
N ASN A 202 27.94 -57.06 -31.09
CA ASN A 202 28.56 -56.46 -29.91
C ASN A 202 28.30 -54.94 -29.83
N ILE A 203 28.31 -54.26 -30.97
CA ILE A 203 28.07 -52.81 -31.05
C ILE A 203 26.58 -52.51 -30.86
N LYS A 204 25.69 -53.35 -31.40
CA LYS A 204 24.24 -53.21 -31.17
C LYS A 204 23.88 -53.27 -29.69
N THR A 205 24.47 -54.22 -28.95
CA THR A 205 24.19 -54.39 -27.52
C THR A 205 24.65 -53.18 -26.70
N LEU A 206 25.81 -52.61 -27.03
CA LEU A 206 26.30 -51.39 -26.40
C LEU A 206 25.35 -50.21 -26.64
N ILE A 207 24.97 -49.96 -27.91
CA ILE A 207 24.04 -48.89 -28.28
C ILE A 207 22.69 -49.06 -27.58
N ARG A 208 22.14 -50.28 -27.55
CA ARG A 208 20.89 -50.54 -26.83
C ARG A 208 21.01 -50.20 -25.35
N SER A 209 22.10 -50.60 -24.69
CA SER A 209 22.31 -50.31 -23.27
C SER A 209 22.40 -48.81 -22.96
N ASP A 210 23.09 -48.06 -23.83
CA ASP A 210 23.23 -46.61 -23.70
C ASP A 210 21.86 -45.92 -23.88
N VAL A 211 21.08 -46.34 -24.87
CA VAL A 211 19.74 -45.82 -25.14
C VAL A 211 18.78 -46.11 -23.98
N TYR A 212 18.80 -47.33 -23.43
CA TYR A 212 17.98 -47.67 -22.25
C TYR A 212 18.36 -46.82 -21.02
N SER A 213 19.65 -46.57 -20.81
CA SER A 213 20.12 -45.72 -19.69
C SER A 213 19.69 -44.26 -19.86
N ALA A 214 19.68 -43.75 -21.09
CA ALA A 214 19.24 -42.39 -21.39
C ALA A 214 17.72 -42.23 -21.19
N ILE A 215 16.92 -43.20 -21.66
CA ILE A 215 15.45 -43.20 -21.51
C ILE A 215 15.05 -43.27 -20.03
N THR A 216 15.70 -44.12 -19.24
CA THR A 216 15.41 -44.26 -17.81
C THR A 216 15.74 -43.00 -17.01
N ASN A 217 16.84 -42.31 -17.34
CA ASN A 217 17.19 -41.01 -16.76
C ASN A 217 16.21 -39.89 -17.11
N ILE A 218 15.61 -39.92 -18.31
CA ILE A 218 14.57 -38.97 -18.72
C ILE A 218 13.29 -39.18 -17.91
N ASN A 219 12.89 -40.43 -17.67
CA ASN A 219 11.68 -40.74 -16.91
C ASN A 219 11.81 -40.48 -15.41
N GLY A 220 13.00 -40.66 -14.82
CA GLY A 220 13.25 -40.41 -13.39
C GLY A 220 13.11 -38.94 -12.96
N ASN A 221 13.31 -37.99 -13.87
CA ASN A 221 13.22 -36.55 -13.59
C ASN A 221 11.80 -35.95 -13.77
N ASN A 222 10.82 -36.75 -14.20
CA ASN A 222 9.49 -36.26 -14.62
C ASN A 222 8.38 -36.40 -13.55
N THR A 223 8.67 -36.87 -12.34
CA THR A 223 7.65 -37.11 -11.29
C THR A 223 7.24 -35.90 -10.44
N LYS A 224 7.47 -34.65 -10.87
CA LYS A 224 7.17 -33.45 -10.05
C LYS A 224 6.28 -32.36 -10.65
N LYS A 225 5.56 -32.62 -11.75
CA LYS A 225 4.50 -31.71 -12.21
C LYS A 225 3.31 -32.52 -12.70
N ASP A 226 2.31 -32.66 -11.83
CA ASP A 226 0.97 -33.13 -12.21
C ASP A 226 0.43 -32.16 -13.27
N PHE A 227 0.18 -32.68 -14.48
CA PHE A 227 -0.55 -31.96 -15.51
C PHE A 227 -2.04 -32.01 -15.19
N SER A 228 -2.73 -30.86 -15.29
CA SER A 228 -4.18 -30.79 -15.16
C SER A 228 -4.87 -31.55 -16.30
N HIS A 229 -6.03 -32.12 -16.01
CA HIS A 229 -6.86 -32.86 -16.98
C HIS A 229 -7.24 -32.04 -18.23
N GLU A 230 -7.14 -30.71 -18.15
CA GLU A 230 -7.31 -29.75 -19.25
C GLU A 230 -6.17 -29.76 -20.27
N ASP A 231 -4.91 -29.90 -19.83
CA ASP A 231 -3.76 -29.89 -20.73
C ASP A 231 -3.71 -31.14 -21.63
N GLN A 232 -4.33 -32.25 -21.20
CA GLN A 232 -4.49 -33.46 -22.00
C GLN A 232 -5.54 -33.30 -23.11
N LYS A 233 -6.61 -32.53 -22.89
CA LYS A 233 -7.67 -32.29 -23.90
C LYS A 233 -7.17 -31.43 -25.06
N ILE A 234 -6.30 -30.45 -24.78
CA ILE A 234 -5.70 -29.58 -25.79
C ILE A 234 -4.80 -30.39 -26.74
N LYS A 235 -4.09 -31.41 -26.22
CA LYS A 235 -3.21 -32.28 -27.03
C LYS A 235 -3.96 -33.16 -28.02
N THR A 236 -5.17 -33.63 -27.68
CA THR A 236 -6.03 -34.42 -28.58
C THR A 236 -6.77 -33.60 -29.64
N ALA A 237 -6.85 -32.28 -29.51
CA ALA A 237 -7.52 -31.42 -30.48
C ALA A 237 -6.58 -30.91 -31.60
N LEU A 238 -5.26 -31.04 -31.42
CA LEU A 238 -4.23 -30.59 -32.36
C LEU A 238 -3.71 -31.70 -33.31
N HIS A 239 -4.24 -32.92 -33.18
CA HIS A 239 -3.99 -34.07 -34.07
C HIS A 239 -5.30 -34.52 -34.71
#